data_AF-A0A7Z7CGA2-F1
#
_entry.id   AF-A0A7Z7CGA2-F1
#
_cell.length_a   1.000
_cell.length_b   1.000
_cell.length_c   1.000
_cell.angle_alpha   90.00
_cell.angle_beta   90.00
_cell.angle_gamma   90.00
#
_symmetry.space_group_name_H-M   'P 1'
#
loop_
_entity.id
_entity.type
_entity.pdbx_description
1 polymer ?
#
loop_
_entity_poly.entity_id
_entity_poly.type
_entity_poly.pdbx_seq_one_letter_code
_entity_poly.pdbx_strand_id
1 'polypeptide(L)'
;MKRSSIQRTTKSLLNIRERIRFDLPFQRNSVWKNDRRSYLVDSVIRDRYIPNILVWNNGDGYIWVIDGRQRWESVFFFADGDYKLSNGTADLNGESIAGKRHLSVTRTCSH
;
A
#
# COMPACT_ATOMS: atom_id res chain seq x y z
N MET A 1 -2.61 -24.40 -13.16
CA MET A 1 -2.63 -23.73 -11.83
C MET A 1 -3.98 -23.06 -11.61
N LYS A 2 -4.74 -23.46 -10.58
CA LYS A 2 -5.91 -22.67 -10.14
C LYS A 2 -5.38 -21.31 -9.63
N ARG A 3 -5.69 -20.22 -10.34
CA ARG A 3 -5.49 -18.86 -9.81
C ARG A 3 -6.64 -18.60 -8.84
N SER A 4 -6.40 -18.71 -7.53
CA SER A 4 -7.36 -18.28 -6.53
C SER A 4 -7.13 -16.82 -6.19
N SER A 5 -8.19 -16.00 -6.27
CA SER A 5 -8.17 -14.64 -5.72
C SER A 5 -8.45 -14.72 -4.23
N ILE A 6 -7.59 -14.09 -3.42
CA ILE A 6 -7.73 -14.03 -1.96
C ILE A 6 -7.77 -12.56 -1.58
N GLN A 7 -8.81 -12.16 -0.84
CA GLN A 7 -8.89 -10.83 -0.25
C GLN A 7 -8.22 -10.83 1.12
N ARG A 8 -7.42 -9.78 1.40
CA ARG A 8 -6.75 -9.56 2.68
C ARG A 8 -6.91 -8.11 3.09
N THR A 9 -7.01 -7.87 4.39
CA THR A 9 -7.01 -6.51 4.94
C THR A 9 -5.60 -5.91 4.92
N THR A 10 -5.50 -4.58 4.90
CA THR A 10 -4.21 -3.87 5.01
C THR A 10 -3.41 -4.32 6.23
N LYS A 11 -4.06 -4.51 7.38
CA LYS A 11 -3.42 -5.05 8.60
C LYS A 11 -2.83 -6.44 8.39
N SER A 12 -3.57 -7.34 7.73
CA SER A 12 -3.06 -8.69 7.40
C SER A 12 -1.86 -8.63 6.46
N LEU A 13 -1.87 -7.71 5.50
CA LEU A 13 -0.77 -7.48 4.57
C LEU A 13 0.48 -6.94 5.27
N LEU A 14 0.34 -6.00 6.20
CA LEU A 14 1.44 -5.48 7.02
C LEU A 14 2.10 -6.58 7.86
N ASN A 15 1.29 -7.48 8.44
CA ASN A 15 1.80 -8.59 9.27
C ASN A 15 2.62 -9.62 8.50
N ILE A 16 2.47 -9.72 7.17
CA ILE A 16 3.22 -10.67 6.34
C ILE A 16 4.38 -10.02 5.59
N ARG A 17 4.68 -8.74 5.84
CA ARG A 17 5.64 -7.94 5.06
C ARG A 17 7.03 -8.60 4.96
N GLU A 18 7.50 -9.21 6.03
CA GLU A 18 8.81 -9.87 6.10
C GLU A 18 8.93 -11.06 5.14
N ARG A 19 7.79 -11.63 4.73
CA ARG A 19 7.71 -12.74 3.77
C ARG A 19 7.58 -12.26 2.32
N ILE A 20 7.35 -10.97 2.09
CA ILE A 20 7.16 -10.41 0.75
C ILE A 20 8.53 -10.18 0.10
N ARG A 21 8.63 -10.47 -1.20
CA ARG A 21 9.83 -10.30 -2.01
C ARG A 21 9.53 -9.55 -3.31
N PHE A 22 10.39 -8.59 -3.66
CA PHE A 22 10.25 -7.68 -4.81
C PHE A 22 11.43 -7.75 -5.79
N ASP A 23 12.41 -8.60 -5.50
CA ASP A 23 13.74 -8.72 -6.12
C ASP A 23 13.75 -9.59 -7.38
N LEU A 24 12.60 -9.74 -8.05
CA LEU A 24 12.53 -10.43 -9.33
C LEU A 24 13.22 -9.59 -10.43
N PRO A 25 14.07 -10.19 -11.28
CA PRO A 25 14.92 -9.46 -12.23
C PRO A 25 14.14 -8.68 -13.30
N PHE A 26 12.88 -9.03 -13.54
CA PHE A 26 12.02 -8.36 -14.51
C PHE A 26 11.19 -7.20 -13.92
N GLN A 27 11.32 -6.91 -12.63
CA GLN A 27 10.59 -5.81 -11.99
C GLN A 27 11.15 -4.45 -12.42
N ARG A 28 10.25 -3.51 -12.71
CA ARG A 28 10.65 -2.13 -13.03
C ARG A 28 11.01 -1.37 -11.74
N ASN A 29 11.84 -0.35 -11.89
CA ASN A 29 12.12 0.60 -10.82
C ASN A 29 10.83 1.26 -10.30
N SER A 30 10.82 1.60 -9.02
CA SER A 30 9.75 2.41 -8.43
C SER A 30 9.77 3.81 -9.03
N VAL A 31 8.79 4.14 -9.88
CA VAL A 31 8.68 5.44 -10.56
C VAL A 31 7.47 6.25 -10.12
N TRP A 32 6.60 5.71 -9.26
CA TRP A 32 5.45 6.45 -8.73
C TRP A 32 5.90 7.63 -7.89
N LYS A 33 5.57 8.84 -8.37
CA LYS A 33 5.71 10.09 -7.63
C LYS A 33 4.73 10.16 -6.45
N ASN A 34 5.01 11.05 -5.50
CA ASN A 34 4.26 11.18 -4.26
C ASN A 34 2.75 11.32 -4.46
N ASP A 35 2.30 12.07 -5.46
CA ASP A 35 0.87 12.28 -5.73
C ASP A 35 0.15 10.96 -6.03
N ARG A 36 0.78 10.09 -6.83
CA ARG A 36 0.21 8.79 -7.18
C ARG A 36 0.22 7.83 -6.01
N ARG A 37 1.27 7.87 -5.17
CA ARG A 37 1.32 7.10 -3.92
C ARG A 37 0.23 7.54 -2.95
N SER A 38 0.05 8.86 -2.82
CA SER A 38 -0.96 9.48 -1.97
C SER A 38 -2.38 9.13 -2.41
N TYR A 39 -2.67 9.12 -3.71
CA TYR A 39 -3.97 8.69 -4.23
C TYR A 39 -4.30 7.22 -3.87
N LEU A 40 -3.31 6.33 -3.94
CA LEU A 40 -3.50 4.94 -3.52
C LEU A 40 -3.77 4.84 -2.02
N VAL A 41 -2.98 5.55 -1.20
CA VAL A 41 -3.16 5.54 0.25
C VAL A 41 -4.47 6.19 0.68
N ASP A 42 -4.91 7.27 0.01
CA ASP A 42 -6.24 7.84 0.20
C ASP A 42 -7.34 6.79 -0.05
N SER A 43 -7.18 5.96 -1.10
CA SER A 43 -8.09 4.85 -1.37
C SER A 43 -8.08 3.81 -0.24
N VAL A 44 -6.91 3.51 0.36
CA VAL A 44 -6.80 2.61 1.53
C VAL A 44 -7.51 3.20 2.75
N ILE A 45 -7.28 4.48 3.05
CA ILE A 45 -7.84 5.16 4.23
C ILE A 45 -9.37 5.25 4.16
N ARG A 46 -9.92 5.34 2.95
CA ARG A 46 -11.37 5.47 2.69
C ARG A 46 -12.05 4.15 2.34
N ASP A 47 -11.40 3.02 2.61
CA ASP A 47 -11.91 1.66 2.32
C ASP A 47 -12.42 1.49 0.87
N ARG A 48 -11.79 2.17 -0.09
CA ARG A 48 -12.12 2.04 -1.51
C ARG A 48 -11.47 0.79 -2.09
N TYR A 49 -12.01 0.32 -3.22
CA TYR A 49 -11.42 -0.79 -3.95
C TYR A 49 -9.98 -0.48 -4.40
N ILE A 50 -9.06 -1.40 -4.09
CA ILE A 50 -7.68 -1.38 -4.57
C ILE A 50 -7.52 -2.55 -5.55
N PRO A 51 -6.98 -2.33 -6.75
CA PRO A 51 -6.78 -3.42 -7.69
C PRO A 51 -5.93 -4.55 -7.09
N ASN A 52 -6.15 -5.77 -7.56
CA ASN A 52 -5.46 -6.97 -7.07
C ASN A 52 -3.95 -6.90 -7.29
N ILE A 53 -3.18 -7.42 -6.32
CA ILE A 53 -1.74 -7.62 -6.43
C ILE A 53 -1.50 -9.05 -6.87
N LEU A 54 -0.71 -9.25 -7.94
CA LEU A 54 -0.37 -10.59 -8.40
C LEU A 54 0.87 -11.08 -7.66
N VAL A 55 0.75 -12.25 -7.06
CA VAL A 55 1.84 -12.89 -6.31
C VAL A 55 2.02 -14.33 -6.73
N TRP A 56 3.21 -14.86 -6.48
CA TRP A 56 3.56 -16.27 -6.60
C TRP A 56 4.09 -16.77 -5.26
N ASN A 57 3.53 -17.88 -4.79
CA ASN A 57 4.01 -18.60 -3.62
C ASN A 57 4.27 -20.04 -4.07
N ASN A 58 5.54 -20.43 -4.06
CA ASN A 58 6.05 -21.72 -4.51
C ASN A 58 6.35 -22.69 -3.33
N GLY A 59 6.05 -22.27 -2.09
CA GLY A 59 6.35 -23.05 -0.89
C GLY A 59 7.72 -22.80 -0.27
N ASP A 60 8.55 -21.89 -0.79
CA ASP A 60 9.88 -21.55 -0.24
C ASP A 60 9.84 -20.67 1.03
N GLY A 61 8.64 -20.40 1.55
CA GLY A 61 8.41 -19.53 2.70
C GLY A 61 8.10 -18.07 2.33
N TYR A 62 8.43 -17.64 1.11
CA TYR A 62 8.22 -16.29 0.60
C TYR A 62 6.99 -16.14 -0.29
N ILE A 63 6.59 -14.88 -0.49
CA ILE A 63 5.54 -14.47 -1.41
C ILE A 63 6.19 -13.48 -2.39
N TRP A 64 6.36 -13.95 -3.61
CA TRP A 64 7.01 -13.22 -4.69
C TRP A 64 5.99 -12.32 -5.39
N VAL A 65 6.22 -11.01 -5.38
CA VAL A 65 5.33 -10.06 -6.05
C VAL A 65 5.64 -10.04 -7.54
N ILE A 66 4.68 -10.47 -8.36
CA ILE A 66 4.78 -10.49 -9.82
C ILE A 66 4.28 -9.17 -10.41
N ASP A 67 3.17 -8.64 -9.90
CA ASP A 67 2.64 -7.31 -10.27
C ASP A 67 2.10 -6.58 -9.03
N GLY A 68 2.19 -5.25 -9.05
CA GLY A 68 1.70 -4.40 -7.96
C GLY A 68 2.75 -3.97 -6.94
N ARG A 69 4.05 -4.11 -7.25
CA ARG A 69 5.16 -3.62 -6.42
C ARG A 69 4.97 -2.18 -5.93
N GLN A 70 4.69 -1.25 -6.84
CA GLN A 70 4.53 0.17 -6.49
C GLN A 70 3.31 0.44 -5.60
N ARG A 71 2.28 -0.43 -5.67
CA ARG A 71 1.13 -0.36 -4.78
C ARG A 71 1.50 -0.80 -3.37
N TRP A 72 2.20 -1.93 -3.26
CA TRP A 72 2.77 -2.39 -2.00
C TRP A 72 3.69 -1.33 -1.36
N GLU A 73 4.67 -0.85 -2.10
CA GLU A 73 5.62 0.18 -1.65
C GLU A 73 4.89 1.43 -1.14
N SER A 74 3.86 1.89 -1.85
CA SER A 74 3.08 3.08 -1.44
C SER A 74 2.39 2.89 -0.09
N VAL A 75 1.85 1.69 0.19
CA VAL A 75 1.19 1.38 1.47
C VAL A 75 2.22 1.24 2.59
N PHE A 76 3.32 0.52 2.34
CA PHE A 76 4.38 0.30 3.33
C PHE A 76 5.10 1.58 3.72
N PHE A 77 5.60 2.33 2.74
CA PHE A 77 6.30 3.58 2.99
C PHE A 77 5.41 4.59 3.72
N PHE A 78 4.09 4.53 3.54
CA PHE A 78 3.19 5.37 4.32
C PHE A 78 3.05 4.86 5.75
N ALA A 79 2.80 3.56 5.93
CA ALA A 79 2.68 2.93 7.25
C ALA A 79 3.93 3.12 8.11
N ASP A 80 5.12 3.04 7.51
CA ASP A 80 6.41 3.27 8.14
C ASP A 80 6.71 4.78 8.35
N GLY A 81 5.89 5.66 7.75
CA GLY A 81 5.99 7.10 7.92
C GLY A 81 7.04 7.77 7.03
N ASP A 82 7.54 7.11 5.99
CA ASP A 82 8.60 7.58 5.11
C ASP A 82 8.18 8.80 4.27
N TYR A 83 6.89 8.95 3.99
CA TYR A 83 6.37 10.10 3.24
C TYR A 83 5.09 10.68 3.83
N LYS A 84 4.78 11.90 3.39
CA LYS A 84 3.55 12.62 3.71
C LYS A 84 2.62 12.63 2.51
N LEU A 85 1.32 12.58 2.77
CA LEU A 85 0.30 12.72 1.73
C LEU A 85 0.53 14.01 0.94
N SER A 86 0.33 13.95 -0.37
CA SER A 86 0.52 15.11 -1.24
C SER A 86 -0.44 16.23 -0.88
N ASN A 87 -0.07 17.47 -1.20
CA ASN A 87 -0.90 18.64 -0.92
C ASN A 87 -2.25 18.62 -1.65
N GLY A 88 -2.38 17.82 -2.72
CA GLY A 88 -3.63 17.62 -3.45
C GLY A 88 -4.53 16.52 -2.87
N THR A 89 -4.19 15.92 -1.73
CA THR A 89 -5.02 14.89 -1.09
C THR A 89 -6.25 15.53 -0.46
N ALA A 90 -7.43 15.03 -0.80
CA ALA A 90 -8.70 15.58 -0.31
C ALA A 90 -8.87 15.39 1.21
N ASP A 91 -9.68 16.26 1.81
CA ASP A 91 -10.00 16.18 3.25
C ASP A 91 -10.74 14.88 3.59
N LEU A 92 -10.56 14.43 4.82
CA LEU A 92 -11.19 13.24 5.38
C LEU A 92 -12.09 13.67 6.53
N ASN A 93 -13.39 13.41 6.41
CA ASN A 93 -14.40 13.77 7.43
C ASN A 93 -14.36 15.24 7.87
N GLY A 94 -14.03 16.16 6.95
CA GLY A 94 -13.93 17.60 7.24
C GLY A 94 -12.58 18.05 7.81
N GLU A 95 -11.64 17.12 8.05
CA GLU A 95 -10.27 17.44 8.44
C GLU A 95 -9.29 17.29 7.28
N SER A 96 -8.38 18.25 7.16
CA SER A 96 -7.33 18.13 6.16
C SER A 96 -6.32 17.05 6.55
N ILE A 97 -6.09 16.11 5.62
CA ILE A 97 -5.06 15.07 5.73
C ILE A 97 -3.88 15.31 4.77
N ALA A 98 -4.00 16.30 3.89
CA ALA A 98 -2.91 16.73 3.03
C ALA A 98 -1.67 17.10 3.87
N GLY A 99 -0.49 16.66 3.44
CA GLY A 99 0.77 16.92 4.14
C GLY A 99 0.96 16.15 5.45
N LYS A 100 -0.01 15.35 5.91
CA LYS A 100 0.13 14.52 7.11
C LYS A 100 0.86 13.20 6.80
N ARG A 101 1.57 12.67 7.81
CA ARG A 101 2.13 11.31 7.83
C ARG A 101 1.16 10.35 8.51
N HIS A 102 1.37 9.04 8.37
CA HIS A 102 0.51 7.99 8.93
C HIS A 102 0.09 8.24 10.38
N LEU A 103 1.04 8.47 11.30
CA LEU A 103 0.74 8.71 12.73
C LEU A 103 -0.24 9.87 12.97
N SER A 104 -0.15 10.94 12.18
CA SER A 104 -1.03 12.10 12.30
C SER A 104 -2.41 11.84 11.70
N VAL A 105 -2.51 10.98 10.69
CA VAL A 105 -3.78 10.59 10.05
C VAL A 105 -4.55 9.61 10.93
N THR A 106 -3.89 8.60 11.52
CA THR A 106 -4.57 7.59 12.36
C THR A 106 -5.25 8.22 13.59
N ARG A 107 -4.69 9.31 14.13
CA ARG A 107 -5.30 10.06 15.24
C ARG A 107 -6.61 10.74 14.84
N THR A 108 -6.70 11.28 13.62
CA THR A 108 -7.93 11.86 13.05
C THR A 108 -9.01 10.79 12.83
N CYS A 109 -8.65 9.54 12.54
CA CYS A 109 -9.60 8.46 12.29
C CYS A 109 -10.16 7.77 13.56
N SER A 110 -9.77 8.19 14.76
CA SER A 110 -10.12 7.50 16.03
C SER A 110 -11.36 8.08 16.72
N HIS A 111 -12.33 8.60 15.96
CA HIS A 111 -13.59 9.17 16.46
C HIS A 111 -14.79 8.44 15.89
#